data_AF-A0A7C6ECP9-F1
#
_entry.id   AF-A0A7C6ECP9-F1
#
_cell.length_a   1.000
_cell.length_b   1.000
_cell.length_c   1.000
_cell.angle_alpha   90.00
_cell.angle_beta   90.00
_cell.angle_gamma   90.00
#
_symmetry.space_group_name_H-M   'P 1'
#
loop_
_entity.id
_entity.type
_entity.pdbx_description
1 polymer ?
#
loop_
_entity_poly.entity_id
_entity_poly.type
_entity_poly.pdbx_seq_one_letter_code
_entity_poly.pdbx_strand_id
1 'polypeptide(L)'
;LLLRPVEEQKRDPNKKGYHRVLVDSRGNTYEYNVSLPVGLIVSFGVGFISSVFGIGGGVIHVPAMIFLLNFPVHIATATSHFILCFSTLVGSITHYTLGNIRFDLAIPMAAGALVGAQLGAKLSLRTKGTIIERLLSIGLILVAVRLIIQAFE
;
A
#
# COMPACT_ATOMS: atom_id res chain seq x y z
N LEU A 1 1.71 12.74 12.98
CA LEU A 1 1.18 13.48 14.16
C LEU A 1 -0.07 14.28 13.78
N LEU A 2 -1.06 13.64 13.15
CA LEU A 2 -2.38 14.23 12.87
C LEU A 2 -3.49 13.21 13.19
N LEU A 3 -3.38 12.60 14.37
CA LEU A 3 -4.56 12.06 15.02
C LEU A 3 -5.27 13.26 15.66
N ARG A 4 -6.15 13.92 14.90
CA ARG A 4 -7.10 14.88 15.49
C ARG A 4 -8.31 14.07 16.01
N PRO A 5 -8.67 14.21 17.30
CA PRO A 5 -9.80 13.52 17.90
C PRO A 5 -11.15 13.96 17.30
N VAL A 6 -12.12 13.04 17.34
CA VAL A 6 -13.45 13.07 16.70
C VAL A 6 -14.41 14.15 17.25
N GLU A 7 -14.02 14.85 18.30
CA GLU A 7 -14.90 15.80 19.01
C GLU A 7 -15.35 17.01 18.15
N GLU A 8 -14.68 17.27 17.01
CA GLU A 8 -14.84 18.51 16.25
C GLU A 8 -15.47 18.33 14.85
N GLN A 9 -16.01 17.15 14.54
CA GLN A 9 -16.80 16.98 13.31
C GLN A 9 -18.28 17.25 13.56
N LYS A 10 -18.65 18.51 13.34
CA LYS A 10 -20.01 19.06 13.37
C LYS A 10 -20.94 18.22 12.48
N ARG A 11 -21.87 17.53 13.14
CA ARG A 11 -23.03 16.78 12.64
C ARG A 11 -23.71 17.46 11.44
N ASP A 12 -23.61 16.88 10.25
CA ASP A 12 -24.40 17.28 9.07
C ASP A 12 -25.50 16.21 8.83
N PRO A 13 -26.77 16.48 9.18
CA PRO A 13 -27.81 15.47 9.33
C PRO A 13 -28.40 14.92 8.01
N ASN A 14 -27.84 15.25 6.84
CA ASN A 14 -28.51 15.01 5.55
C ASN A 14 -27.69 14.21 4.50
N LYS A 15 -26.85 13.27 4.91
CA LYS A 15 -26.14 12.39 3.95
C LYS A 15 -26.41 10.91 4.18
N LYS A 16 -27.17 10.31 3.26
CA LYS A 16 -27.39 8.86 3.14
C LYS A 16 -26.06 8.19 2.74
N GLY A 17 -25.38 7.61 3.72
CA GLY A 17 -24.19 6.78 3.54
C GLY A 17 -24.28 5.50 4.37
N TYR A 18 -23.60 4.43 3.96
CA TYR A 18 -23.58 3.19 4.72
C TYR A 18 -22.78 3.39 6.03
N HIS A 19 -23.51 3.54 7.14
CA HIS A 19 -22.94 3.71 8.46
C HIS A 19 -22.33 2.39 8.95
N ARG A 20 -21.01 2.31 9.08
CA ARG A 20 -20.36 1.28 9.90
C ARG A 20 -19.43 1.93 10.91
N VAL A 21 -19.76 1.67 12.17
CA VAL A 21 -19.01 2.12 13.33
C VAL A 21 -18.02 1.01 13.70
N LEU A 22 -16.73 1.29 13.57
CA LEU A 22 -15.68 0.41 14.09
C LEU A 22 -15.30 0.91 15.48
N VAL A 23 -15.53 0.06 16.48
CA VAL A 23 -15.13 0.29 17.87
C VAL A 23 -13.84 -0.48 18.10
N ASP A 24 -12.74 0.25 18.28
CA ASP A 24 -11.46 -0.33 18.66
C ASP A 24 -11.50 -0.80 20.14
N SER A 25 -10.61 -1.72 20.53
CA SER A 25 -10.49 -2.32 21.87
C SER A 25 -10.10 -1.32 22.98
N ARG A 26 -10.12 -0.01 22.67
CA ARG A 26 -9.85 1.14 23.54
C ARG A 26 -11.00 2.13 23.63
N GLY A 27 -12.19 1.80 23.09
CA GLY A 27 -13.39 2.63 23.19
C GLY A 27 -13.46 3.83 22.24
N ASN A 28 -12.59 3.89 21.23
CA ASN A 28 -12.59 4.98 20.25
C ASN A 28 -13.42 4.62 19.02
N THR A 29 -14.34 5.51 18.65
CA THR A 29 -15.37 5.32 17.63
C THR A 29 -14.96 6.05 16.35
N TYR A 30 -14.76 5.32 15.25
CA TYR A 30 -14.42 5.91 13.96
C TYR A 30 -15.62 5.84 13.00
N GLU A 31 -16.07 6.98 12.49
CA GLU A 31 -17.19 7.09 11.55
C GLU A 31 -16.67 7.44 10.15
N TYR A 32 -16.90 6.58 9.17
CA TYR A 32 -16.45 6.77 7.78
C TYR A 32 -17.66 6.91 6.84
N ASN A 33 -17.68 8.01 6.08
CA ASN A 33 -18.63 8.22 4.98
C ASN A 33 -17.89 8.02 3.65
N VAL A 34 -17.87 6.78 3.15
CA VAL A 34 -17.28 6.47 1.84
C VAL A 34 -18.41 6.18 0.85
N SER A 35 -18.60 7.07 -0.12
CA SER A 35 -19.49 6.80 -1.25
C SER A 35 -18.86 5.74 -2.14
N LEU A 36 -19.43 4.52 -2.09
CA LEU A 36 -19.04 3.34 -2.88
C LEU A 36 -18.64 3.65 -4.35
N PRO A 37 -19.40 4.44 -5.13
CA PRO A 37 -19.06 4.66 -6.54
C PRO A 37 -17.78 5.49 -6.72
N VAL A 38 -17.52 6.47 -5.86
CA VAL A 38 -16.30 7.30 -5.93
C VAL A 38 -15.09 6.48 -5.51
N GLY A 39 -15.21 5.66 -4.46
CA GLY A 39 -14.15 4.74 -4.04
C GLY A 39 -13.79 3.74 -5.14
N LEU A 40 -14.78 3.25 -5.88
CA LEU A 40 -14.59 2.29 -6.97
C LEU A 40 -13.83 2.91 -8.15
N ILE A 41 -14.25 4.09 -8.62
CA ILE A 41 -13.62 4.78 -9.76
C ILE A 41 -12.17 5.11 -9.45
N VAL A 42 -11.91 5.64 -8.26
CA VAL A 42 -10.56 6.05 -7.88
C VAL A 42 -9.66 4.82 -7.66
N SER A 43 -10.16 3.77 -7.02
CA SER A 43 -9.40 2.51 -6.87
C SER A 43 -9.11 1.86 -8.21
N PHE A 44 -10.04 1.93 -9.16
CA PHE A 44 -9.85 1.42 -10.52
C PHE A 44 -8.79 2.23 -11.29
N GLY A 45 -8.84 3.56 -11.23
CA GLY A 45 -7.84 4.42 -11.87
C GLY A 45 -6.43 4.20 -11.30
N VAL A 46 -6.33 4.13 -9.98
CA VAL A 46 -5.07 3.83 -9.28
C VAL A 46 -4.56 2.44 -9.64
N GLY A 47 -5.44 1.43 -9.68
CA GLY A 47 -5.09 0.06 -10.07
C GLY A 47 -4.61 -0.04 -11.53
N PHE A 48 -5.24 0.70 -12.43
CA PHE A 48 -4.84 0.75 -13.85
C PHE A 48 -3.45 1.36 -14.01
N ILE A 49 -3.21 2.54 -13.45
CA ILE A 49 -1.90 3.22 -13.47
C ILE A 49 -0.84 2.30 -12.84
N SER A 50 -1.16 1.70 -11.71
CA SER A 50 -0.27 0.78 -11.01
C SER A 50 0.10 -0.46 -11.83
N SER A 51 -0.80 -0.97 -12.67
CA SER A 51 -0.55 -2.12 -13.54
C SER A 51 0.37 -1.75 -14.71
N VAL A 52 0.15 -0.57 -15.32
CA VAL A 52 0.96 -0.07 -16.44
C VAL A 52 2.43 0.09 -16.05
N PHE A 53 2.72 0.49 -14.81
CA PHE A 53 4.09 0.65 -14.33
C PHE A 53 4.83 -0.68 -14.11
N GLY A 54 4.17 -1.84 -14.13
CA GLY A 54 4.81 -3.16 -14.05
C GLY A 54 5.53 -3.49 -12.72
N ILE A 55 5.56 -2.57 -11.74
CA ILE A 55 6.27 -2.70 -10.45
C ILE A 55 5.46 -3.55 -9.43
N GLY A 56 4.29 -4.07 -9.80
CA GLY A 56 3.41 -4.81 -8.87
C GLY A 56 2.69 -3.90 -7.86
N GLY A 57 2.74 -2.59 -8.05
CA GLY A 57 1.85 -1.63 -7.43
C GLY A 57 2.04 -1.28 -5.97
N GLY A 58 2.90 -1.96 -5.22
CA GLY A 58 3.08 -1.73 -3.77
C GLY A 58 3.42 -0.28 -3.42
N VAL A 59 4.27 0.37 -4.22
CA VAL A 59 4.68 1.78 -4.04
C VAL A 59 3.50 2.75 -4.17
N ILE A 60 2.48 2.40 -4.97
CA ILE A 60 1.31 3.24 -5.23
C ILE A 60 0.15 2.88 -4.29
N HIS A 61 -0.04 1.58 -4.01
CA HIS A 61 -1.15 1.10 -3.19
C HIS A 61 -1.09 1.59 -1.74
N VAL A 62 0.11 1.63 -1.14
CA VAL A 62 0.27 2.09 0.24
C VAL A 62 -0.13 3.57 0.41
N PRO A 63 0.44 4.53 -0.33
CA PRO A 63 0.01 5.93 -0.22
C PRO A 63 -1.44 6.13 -0.68
N ALA A 64 -1.94 5.40 -1.68
CA ALA A 64 -3.34 5.47 -2.06
C ALA A 64 -4.26 5.04 -0.90
N MET A 65 -3.99 3.93 -0.21
CA MET A 65 -4.81 3.53 0.94
C MET A 65 -4.72 4.51 2.11
N ILE A 66 -3.55 5.13 2.33
CA ILE A 66 -3.36 6.09 3.42
C ILE A 66 -4.00 7.44 3.09
N PHE A 67 -3.70 8.05 1.95
CA PHE A 67 -4.17 9.40 1.62
C PHE A 67 -5.61 9.45 1.12
N LEU A 68 -6.06 8.39 0.45
CA LEU A 68 -7.34 8.35 -0.25
C LEU A 68 -8.43 7.67 0.59
N LEU A 69 -8.08 6.57 1.26
CA LEU A 69 -9.00 5.80 2.11
C LEU A 69 -8.79 6.04 3.62
N ASN A 70 -7.78 6.82 4.02
CA ASN A 70 -7.43 7.10 5.43
C ASN A 70 -7.27 5.82 6.29
N PHE A 71 -6.82 4.72 5.67
CA PHE A 71 -6.54 3.49 6.41
C PHE A 71 -5.30 3.63 7.29
N PRO A 72 -5.30 3.00 8.48
CA PRO A 72 -4.12 2.97 9.32
C PRO A 72 -2.98 2.28 8.59
N VAL A 73 -1.78 2.87 8.66
CA VAL A 73 -0.58 2.49 7.91
C VAL A 73 -0.31 0.98 8.00
N HIS A 74 -0.48 0.39 9.17
CA HIS A 74 -0.21 -1.03 9.39
C HIS A 74 -1.10 -1.94 8.54
N ILE A 75 -2.40 -1.64 8.47
CA ILE A 75 -3.37 -2.43 7.68
C ILE A 75 -3.11 -2.20 6.19
N ALA A 76 -2.90 -0.94 5.78
CA ALA A 76 -2.59 -0.59 4.40
C ALA A 76 -1.32 -1.33 3.89
N THR A 77 -0.26 -1.39 4.70
CA THR A 77 0.96 -2.12 4.34
C THR A 77 0.71 -3.62 4.19
N ALA A 78 -0.02 -4.25 5.11
CA ALA A 78 -0.32 -5.67 5.02
C ALA A 78 -1.16 -6.01 3.77
N THR A 79 -2.21 -5.24 3.50
CA THR A 79 -3.06 -5.44 2.32
C THR A 79 -2.29 -5.22 1.01
N SER A 80 -1.44 -4.20 0.95
CA SER A 80 -0.62 -3.94 -0.25
C SER A 80 0.36 -5.08 -0.56
N HIS A 81 0.99 -5.67 0.47
CA HIS A 81 1.87 -6.83 0.29
C HIS A 81 1.10 -8.05 -0.20
N PHE A 82 -0.12 -8.25 0.29
CA PHE A 82 -0.98 -9.34 -0.18
C PHE A 82 -1.32 -9.19 -1.67
N ILE A 83 -1.71 -7.98 -2.11
CA ILE A 83 -1.98 -7.67 -3.52
C ILE A 83 -0.71 -7.89 -4.36
N LEU A 84 0.44 -7.42 -3.88
CA LEU A 84 1.73 -7.56 -4.55
C LEU A 84 2.13 -9.04 -4.75
N CYS A 85 1.82 -9.92 -3.79
CA CYS A 85 2.07 -11.36 -3.93
C CYS A 85 1.32 -11.95 -5.14
N PHE A 86 0.03 -11.64 -5.30
CA PHE A 86 -0.75 -12.12 -6.44
C PHE A 86 -0.27 -11.52 -7.76
N SER A 87 0.01 -10.22 -7.78
CA SER A 87 0.50 -9.54 -8.99
C SER A 87 1.84 -10.11 -9.45
N THR A 88 2.78 -10.29 -8.51
CA THR A 88 4.09 -10.88 -8.81
C THR A 88 3.98 -12.34 -9.22
N LEU A 89 3.05 -13.11 -8.63
CA LEU A 89 2.84 -14.51 -9.01
C LEU A 89 2.39 -14.60 -10.48
N VAL A 90 1.40 -13.79 -10.88
CA VAL A 90 0.94 -13.72 -12.26
C VAL A 90 2.07 -13.26 -13.18
N GLY A 91 2.79 -12.20 -12.82
CA GLY A 91 3.93 -11.70 -13.61
C GLY A 91 5.05 -12.74 -13.77
N SER A 92 5.35 -13.50 -12.72
CA SER A 92 6.33 -14.59 -12.76
C SER A 92 5.89 -15.72 -13.69
N ILE A 93 4.62 -16.14 -13.62
CA ILE A 93 4.04 -17.14 -14.54
C ILE A 93 4.12 -16.64 -15.98
N THR A 94 3.77 -15.37 -16.24
CA THR A 94 3.87 -14.77 -17.58
C THR A 94 5.31 -14.76 -18.09
N HIS A 95 6.29 -14.37 -17.27
CA HIS A 95 7.69 -14.42 -17.68
C HIS A 95 8.20 -15.85 -17.89
N TYR A 96 7.67 -16.81 -17.14
CA TYR A 96 7.97 -18.23 -17.31
C TYR A 96 7.44 -18.75 -18.65
N THR A 97 6.20 -18.42 -19.02
CA THR A 97 5.63 -18.84 -20.32
C THR A 97 6.30 -18.17 -21.51
N LEU A 98 6.85 -16.95 -21.33
CA LEU A 98 7.64 -16.26 -22.36
C LEU A 98 9.06 -16.83 -22.55
N GLY A 99 9.52 -17.76 -21.71
CA GLY A 99 10.85 -18.36 -21.82
C GLY A 99 12.01 -17.41 -21.47
N ASN A 100 11.72 -16.22 -20.94
CA ASN A 100 12.72 -15.18 -20.64
C ASN A 100 13.41 -15.35 -19.26
N ILE A 101 13.18 -16.48 -18.57
CA ILE A 101 13.75 -16.70 -17.23
C ILE A 101 15.15 -17.31 -17.33
N ARG A 102 16.14 -16.49 -17.00
CA ARG A 102 17.51 -16.96 -16.75
C ARG A 102 17.60 -17.49 -15.31
N PHE A 103 17.44 -18.81 -15.14
CA PHE A 103 17.47 -19.47 -13.84
C PHE A 103 18.77 -19.20 -13.04
N ASP A 104 19.88 -19.01 -13.75
CA ASP A 104 21.19 -18.69 -13.20
C ASP A 104 21.20 -17.38 -12.38
N LEU A 105 20.36 -16.41 -12.75
CA LEU A 105 20.17 -15.16 -12.01
C LEU A 105 18.92 -15.20 -11.11
N ALA A 106 17.87 -15.89 -11.54
CA ALA A 106 16.61 -15.94 -10.82
C ALA A 106 16.74 -16.65 -9.45
N ILE A 107 17.50 -17.75 -9.37
CA ILE A 107 17.69 -18.52 -8.14
C ILE A 107 18.42 -17.71 -7.06
N PRO A 108 19.61 -17.10 -7.30
CA PRO A 108 20.28 -16.30 -6.28
C PRO A 108 19.48 -15.05 -5.89
N MET A 109 18.76 -14.41 -6.83
CA MET A 109 17.87 -13.29 -6.50
C MET A 109 16.69 -13.74 -5.63
N ALA A 110 16.07 -14.88 -5.92
CA ALA A 110 14.98 -15.42 -5.11
C ALA A 110 15.45 -15.78 -3.69
N ALA A 111 16.63 -16.40 -3.56
CA ALA A 111 17.22 -16.71 -2.26
C ALA A 111 17.51 -15.43 -1.45
N GLY A 112 18.13 -14.43 -2.08
CA GLY A 112 18.38 -13.13 -1.45
C GLY A 112 17.09 -12.42 -1.03
N ALA A 113 16.06 -12.45 -1.88
CA ALA A 113 14.76 -11.87 -1.59
C ALA A 113 14.05 -12.58 -0.43
N LEU A 114 14.08 -13.91 -0.36
CA LEU A 114 13.49 -14.69 0.74
C LEU A 114 14.16 -14.35 2.08
N VAL A 115 15.49 -14.32 2.13
CA VAL A 115 16.23 -13.99 3.34
C VAL A 115 16.01 -12.53 3.74
N GLY A 116 16.07 -11.61 2.78
CA GLY A 116 15.81 -10.18 3.01
C GLY A 116 14.40 -9.91 3.52
N ALA A 117 13.38 -10.56 2.93
CA ALA A 117 11.99 -10.40 3.34
C ALA A 117 11.73 -10.91 4.76
N GLN A 118 12.28 -12.07 5.12
CA GLN A 118 12.19 -12.64 6.48
C GLN A 118 12.84 -11.71 7.51
N LEU A 119 14.06 -11.23 7.24
CA LEU A 119 14.77 -10.31 8.12
C LEU A 119 14.04 -8.96 8.26
N GLY A 120 13.55 -8.42 7.14
CA GLY A 120 12.77 -7.18 7.11
C GLY A 120 11.46 -7.28 7.90
N ALA A 121 10.73 -8.38 7.75
CA ALA A 121 9.50 -8.63 8.50
C ALA A 121 9.77 -8.72 10.01
N LYS A 122 10.82 -9.43 10.41
CA LYS A 122 11.21 -9.57 11.82
C LYS A 122 11.63 -8.23 12.44
N LEU A 123 12.33 -7.39 11.68
CA LEU A 123 12.72 -6.04 12.10
C LEU A 123 11.51 -5.10 12.20
N SER A 124 10.55 -5.22 11.26
CA SER A 124 9.31 -4.45 11.26
C SER A 124 8.49 -4.68 12.53
N LEU A 125 8.35 -5.93 12.98
CA LEU A 125 7.63 -6.27 14.22
C LEU A 125 8.28 -5.73 15.50
N ARG A 126 9.60 -5.47 15.48
CA ARG A 126 10.35 -4.92 16.62
C ARG A 126 10.36 -3.38 16.65
N THR A 127 9.83 -2.73 15.62
CA THR A 127 9.96 -1.29 15.40
C THR A 127 8.65 -0.56 15.67
N LYS A 128 8.69 0.63 16.27
CA LYS A 128 7.49 1.47 16.48
C LYS A 128 6.89 1.91 15.14
N GLY A 129 5.56 1.85 15.00
CA GLY A 129 4.85 2.20 13.76
C GLY A 129 5.20 3.57 13.18
N THR A 130 5.52 4.56 14.02
CA THR A 130 5.95 5.91 13.60
C THR A 130 7.29 5.90 12.84
N ILE A 131 8.20 5.00 13.18
CA ILE A 131 9.49 4.87 12.48
C ILE A 131 9.28 4.21 11.12
N ILE A 132 8.38 3.22 11.03
CA ILE A 132 8.01 2.56 9.78
C ILE A 132 7.36 3.58 8.82
N GLU A 133 6.47 4.43 9.33
CA GLU A 133 5.84 5.51 8.55
C GLU A 133 6.88 6.50 8.01
N ARG A 134 7.86 6.91 8.82
CA ARG A 134 8.96 7.77 8.37
C ARG A 134 9.82 7.10 7.31
N LEU A 135 10.20 5.83 7.52
CA LEU A 135 10.99 5.07 6.55
C LEU A 135 10.26 4.93 5.21
N LEU A 136 8.97 4.61 5.25
CA LEU A 136 8.15 4.51 4.05
C LEU A 136 8.05 5.86 3.31
N SER A 137 7.84 6.95 4.06
CA SER A 137 7.78 8.29 3.49
C SER A 137 9.10 8.69 2.81
N ILE A 138 10.24 8.42 3.45
CA ILE A 138 11.57 8.66 2.89
C ILE A 138 11.79 7.79 1.64
N GLY A 139 11.41 6.51 1.70
CA GLY A 139 11.49 5.60 0.56
C GLY A 139 10.68 6.08 -0.64
N LEU A 140 9.44 6.56 -0.42
CA LEU A 140 8.61 7.13 -1.48
C LEU A 140 9.22 8.37 -2.12
N ILE A 141 9.80 9.26 -1.30
CA ILE A 141 10.50 10.45 -1.82
C ILE A 141 11.69 10.04 -2.68
N LEU A 142 12.49 9.06 -2.23
CA LEU A 142 13.63 8.56 -3.00
C LEU A 142 13.19 7.96 -4.34
N VAL A 143 12.13 7.16 -4.36
CA VAL A 143 11.57 6.60 -5.60
C VAL A 143 11.07 7.72 -6.51
N ALA A 144 10.35 8.70 -5.98
CA ALA A 144 9.87 9.85 -6.75
C ALA A 144 11.02 10.61 -7.40
N VAL A 145 12.10 10.89 -6.65
CA VAL A 145 13.31 11.54 -7.19
C VAL A 145 13.97 10.68 -8.27
N ARG A 146 14.11 9.37 -8.04
CA ARG A 146 14.68 8.44 -9.02
C ARG A 146 13.90 8.45 -10.35
N LEU A 147 12.57 8.46 -10.28
CA LEU A 147 11.71 8.51 -11.46
C LEU A 147 11.84 9.85 -12.20
N ILE A 148 11.95 10.97 -11.48
CA ILE A 148 12.18 12.29 -12.10
C ILE A 148 13.51 12.30 -12.84
N ILE A 149 14.59 11.83 -12.21
CA ILE A 149 15.91 11.81 -12.86
C ILE A 149 15.89 10.94 -14.12
N GLN A 150 15.30 9.74 -14.03
CA GLN A 150 15.17 8.84 -15.17
C GLN A 150 14.26 9.40 -16.27
N ALA A 151 13.31 10.29 -15.95
CA ALA A 151 12.46 10.93 -16.95
C ALA A 151 13.20 12.03 -17.74
N PHE A 152 14.35 12.50 -17.26
CA PHE A 152 15.17 13.52 -17.93
C PHE A 152 16.43 12.94 -18.62
N GLU A 153 16.71 11.64 -18.48
CA GLU A 153 17.70 10.88 -19.27
C GLU A 153 17.04 10.19 -20.46
#